data_AF-A0A452HDB8-F1
#
_entry.id   AF-A0A452HDB8-F1
#
_cell.length_a   1.000
_cell.length_b   1.000
_cell.length_c   1.000
_cell.angle_alpha   90.00
_cell.angle_beta   90.00
_cell.angle_gamma   90.00
#
_symmetry.space_group_name_H-M   'P 1'
#
loop_
_entity.id
_entity.type
_entity.pdbx_description
1 polymer ?
#
loop_
_entity_poly.entity_id
_entity_poly.type
_entity_poly.pdbx_seq_one_letter_code
_entity_poly.pdbx_strand_id
1 'polypeptide(L)'
;RQPANHCLMQPWLRAVLALAVEVCSSQCIDPWEICDLHKDCEDGSDEANCPQNHSHCPEGMIQCDEGKCILESLMCNKAEDCLDGTDELSTCGKNCSLNNGSCMEKCTDTNWGVRCSCGVGWELQADGQNCTDVDECSLVYSPCSQLCKNTLGSFTCDCVRGYQLHSGTVCEVSSAGISIHLCALSCNLPHRYMYWVNRGEKGRTMIEAAGMDGSDRQVLAVVPMEEPLGLTLDSITGRLYWISEYKEVQRVL
;
A
#
# COMPACT_ATOMS: atom_id res chain seq x y z
N ARG A 1 23.62 -37.71 35.16
CA ARG A 1 22.61 -36.63 35.25
C ARG A 1 22.46 -36.07 33.83
N GLN A 2 21.50 -36.61 33.08
CA GLN A 2 21.09 -36.10 31.77
C GLN A 2 19.96 -35.10 32.01
N PRO A 3 19.89 -33.98 31.27
CA PRO A 3 18.79 -33.04 31.38
C PRO A 3 17.53 -33.63 30.74
N ALA A 4 16.39 -33.29 31.33
CA ALA A 4 15.09 -33.83 30.99
C ALA A 4 14.54 -33.16 29.72
N ASN A 5 14.18 -33.98 28.72
CA ASN A 5 13.26 -33.60 27.66
C ASN A 5 11.85 -33.57 28.27
N HIS A 6 11.30 -32.39 28.60
CA HIS A 6 10.04 -32.29 29.35
C HIS A 6 8.80 -31.74 28.63
N CYS A 7 8.84 -31.40 27.34
CA CYS A 7 7.63 -31.28 26.50
C CYS A 7 7.51 -32.55 25.61
N LEU A 8 6.99 -33.66 26.14
CA LEU A 8 6.54 -34.84 25.36
C LEU A 8 5.05 -35.10 25.66
N MET A 9 4.22 -35.03 24.62
CA MET A 9 2.76 -35.07 24.67
C MET A 9 2.17 -36.35 25.30
N GLN A 10 0.95 -36.21 25.85
CA GLN A 10 0.11 -37.31 26.36
C GLN A 10 -0.36 -38.25 25.22
N PRO A 11 -0.59 -39.56 25.50
CA PRO A 11 -0.74 -40.60 24.47
C PRO A 11 -1.98 -40.53 23.56
N TRP A 12 -2.91 -39.60 23.79
CA TRP A 12 -4.25 -39.60 23.17
C TRP A 12 -4.43 -38.54 22.07
N LEU A 13 -3.41 -37.71 21.80
CA LEU A 13 -3.45 -36.57 20.86
C LEU A 13 -2.57 -36.78 19.62
N ARG A 14 -2.47 -38.01 19.10
CA ARG A 14 -1.65 -38.32 17.91
C ARG A 14 -2.26 -37.87 16.56
N ALA A 15 -3.32 -37.06 16.56
CA ALA A 15 -4.05 -36.72 15.34
C ALA A 15 -4.21 -35.22 15.07
N VAL A 16 -3.81 -34.32 15.97
CA VAL A 16 -3.96 -32.87 15.77
C VAL A 16 -2.83 -32.16 16.52
N LEU A 17 -2.00 -31.42 15.79
CA LEU A 17 -1.06 -30.35 16.19
C LEU A 17 -0.56 -30.28 17.65
N ALA A 18 0.76 -30.27 17.86
CA ALA A 18 1.43 -29.30 18.77
C ALA A 18 2.95 -29.55 18.79
N LEU A 19 3.73 -28.51 18.51
CA LEU A 19 5.19 -28.50 18.66
C LEU A 19 5.58 -27.50 19.74
N ALA A 20 4.97 -27.58 20.92
CA ALA A 20 5.23 -26.61 22.00
C ALA A 20 6.69 -26.66 22.47
N VAL A 21 7.33 -25.49 22.62
CA VAL A 21 8.74 -25.33 23.03
C VAL A 21 8.81 -24.81 24.46
N GLU A 22 9.77 -25.30 25.25
CA GLU A 22 10.01 -24.86 26.64
C GLU A 22 10.75 -23.51 26.64
N VAL A 23 10.03 -22.43 26.36
CA VAL A 23 10.54 -21.04 26.38
C VAL A 23 10.19 -20.32 27.69
N CYS A 24 9.05 -20.65 28.30
CA CYS A 24 8.68 -20.14 29.61
C CYS A 24 9.32 -20.94 30.75
N SER A 25 9.55 -20.30 31.88
CA SER A 25 10.10 -20.96 33.08
C SER A 25 9.24 -22.13 33.61
N SER A 26 7.98 -22.26 33.17
CA SER A 26 7.10 -23.38 33.56
C SER A 26 5.91 -23.70 32.61
N GLN A 27 5.91 -23.20 31.37
CA GLN A 27 4.79 -23.37 30.41
C GLN A 27 5.33 -23.66 29.00
N CYS A 28 4.77 -24.65 28.29
CA CYS A 28 5.09 -24.84 26.87
C CYS A 28 4.09 -23.97 26.07
N ILE A 29 4.59 -23.04 25.26
CA ILE A 29 3.80 -22.22 24.31
C ILE A 29 4.04 -22.72 22.89
N ASP A 30 3.14 -22.38 21.96
CA ASP A 30 3.31 -22.78 20.57
C ASP A 30 4.47 -21.99 19.91
N PRO A 31 5.18 -22.59 18.92
CA PRO A 31 6.32 -21.94 18.28
C PRO A 31 6.03 -20.60 17.60
N TRP A 32 4.79 -20.37 17.20
CA TRP A 32 4.36 -19.14 16.53
C TRP A 32 4.06 -18.01 17.52
N GLU A 33 3.93 -18.32 18.82
CA GLU A 33 3.71 -17.38 19.94
C GLU A 33 5.06 -16.88 20.52
N ILE A 34 6.18 -17.14 19.83
CA ILE A 34 7.50 -16.65 20.21
C ILE A 34 7.83 -15.47 19.31
N CYS A 35 8.09 -14.30 19.89
CA CYS A 35 8.45 -13.09 19.16
C CYS A 35 7.36 -12.55 18.23
N ASP A 36 6.08 -12.78 18.56
CA ASP A 36 4.92 -12.37 17.79
C ASP A 36 4.32 -11.02 18.25
N LEU A 37 5.02 -10.33 19.17
CA LEU A 37 4.62 -9.08 19.83
C LEU A 37 3.48 -9.24 20.83
N HIS A 38 3.06 -10.47 21.13
CA HIS A 38 2.15 -10.79 22.19
C HIS A 38 2.90 -11.38 23.39
N LYS A 39 2.39 -11.08 24.59
CA LYS A 39 2.93 -11.64 25.83
C LYS A 39 2.07 -12.83 26.21
N ASP A 40 2.42 -13.99 25.68
CA ASP A 40 1.78 -15.28 25.92
C ASP A 40 2.39 -16.01 27.12
N CYS A 41 3.64 -15.67 27.45
CA CYS A 41 4.32 -16.16 28.63
C CYS A 41 4.04 -15.28 29.87
N GLU A 42 3.76 -15.88 31.04
CA GLU A 42 3.49 -15.13 32.28
C GLU A 42 4.68 -14.22 32.68
N ASP A 43 5.91 -14.70 32.45
CA ASP A 43 7.16 -13.97 32.70
C ASP A 43 7.60 -13.05 31.54
N GLY A 44 6.99 -13.19 30.35
CA GLY A 44 7.31 -12.40 29.15
C GLY A 44 8.62 -12.79 28.46
N SER A 45 9.14 -13.98 28.73
CA SER A 45 10.40 -14.47 28.14
C SER A 45 10.29 -14.81 26.65
N ASP A 46 9.08 -15.05 26.17
CA ASP A 46 8.69 -15.18 24.77
C ASP A 46 9.06 -13.95 23.93
N GLU A 47 8.98 -12.74 24.51
CA GLU A 47 9.27 -11.48 23.82
C GLU A 47 10.60 -10.82 24.24
N ALA A 48 11.25 -11.34 25.28
CA ALA A 48 12.38 -10.66 25.91
C ALA A 48 13.70 -10.73 25.12
N ASN A 49 13.86 -11.71 24.23
CA ASN A 49 15.11 -11.96 23.50
C ASN A 49 14.89 -12.18 22.00
N CYS A 50 14.07 -11.33 21.39
CA CYS A 50 13.77 -11.39 19.97
C CYS A 50 14.80 -10.62 19.14
N PRO A 51 15.26 -11.16 17.99
CA PRO A 51 15.98 -10.36 17.02
C PRO A 51 15.10 -9.18 16.60
N GLN A 52 15.68 -8.01 16.32
CA GLN A 52 14.93 -6.77 16.06
C GLN A 52 13.98 -6.82 14.84
N ASN A 53 13.92 -7.94 14.12
CA ASN A 53 12.93 -8.26 13.12
C ASN A 53 12.01 -9.38 13.63
N HIS A 54 10.86 -9.00 14.20
CA HIS A 54 9.75 -9.85 14.64
C HIS A 54 8.98 -10.50 13.46
N SER A 55 9.68 -10.79 12.36
CA SER A 55 9.10 -11.24 11.09
C SER A 55 9.93 -12.35 10.44
N HIS A 56 10.78 -13.00 11.23
CA HIS A 56 11.51 -14.20 10.81
C HIS A 56 11.32 -15.28 11.86
N CYS A 57 10.92 -16.47 11.41
CA CYS A 57 10.87 -17.65 12.26
C CYS A 57 12.25 -17.90 12.90
N PRO A 58 12.29 -18.48 14.11
CA PRO A 58 13.53 -18.87 14.79
C PRO A 58 14.42 -19.75 13.90
N GLU A 59 15.73 -19.78 14.18
CA GLU A 59 16.68 -20.57 13.41
C GLU A 59 16.30 -22.06 13.39
N GLY A 60 16.19 -22.64 12.18
CA GLY A 60 15.69 -24.02 11.97
C GLY A 60 14.18 -24.15 11.75
N MET A 61 13.45 -23.03 11.73
CA MET A 61 12.04 -22.95 11.37
C MET A 61 11.84 -22.20 10.04
N ILE A 62 10.78 -22.58 9.32
CA ILE A 62 10.38 -22.03 8.03
C ILE A 62 8.97 -21.46 8.16
N GLN A 63 8.76 -20.28 7.59
CA GLN A 63 7.46 -19.61 7.58
C GLN A 63 6.62 -20.10 6.40
N CYS A 64 5.40 -20.58 6.68
CA CYS A 64 4.33 -20.77 5.69
C CYS A 64 3.88 -19.41 5.14
N ASP A 65 3.21 -19.37 3.99
CA ASP A 65 2.74 -18.10 3.40
C ASP A 65 1.67 -17.41 4.27
N GLU A 66 0.89 -18.16 5.05
CA GLU A 66 -0.06 -17.64 6.05
C GLU A 66 0.61 -17.10 7.33
N GLY A 67 1.93 -17.28 7.48
CA GLY A 67 2.72 -16.74 8.59
C GLY A 67 3.06 -17.73 9.69
N LYS A 68 2.43 -18.92 9.72
CA LYS A 68 2.75 -20.02 10.64
C LYS A 68 4.19 -20.50 10.46
N CYS A 69 4.94 -20.67 11.55
CA CYS A 69 6.27 -21.27 11.53
C CYS A 69 6.20 -22.79 11.72
N ILE A 70 6.80 -23.55 10.81
CA ILE A 70 6.99 -25.01 10.91
C ILE A 70 8.49 -25.36 10.96
N LEU A 71 8.84 -26.55 11.43
CA LEU A 71 10.23 -27.01 11.41
C LEU A 71 10.72 -27.20 9.96
N GLU A 72 12.01 -26.97 9.72
CA GLU A 72 12.61 -27.25 8.40
C GLU A 72 12.41 -28.71 7.95
N SER A 73 12.33 -29.66 8.90
CA SER A 73 12.05 -31.06 8.62
C SER A 73 10.61 -31.36 8.19
N LEU A 74 9.69 -30.42 8.40
CA LEU A 74 8.28 -30.55 8.04
C LEU A 74 7.97 -29.97 6.66
N MET A 75 8.82 -29.09 6.14
CA MET A 75 8.76 -28.77 4.71
C MET A 75 9.02 -30.04 3.90
N CYS A 76 8.25 -30.27 2.84
CA CYS A 76 8.57 -31.29 1.85
C CYS A 76 8.59 -32.74 2.37
N ASN A 77 7.83 -33.03 3.42
CA ASN A 77 7.71 -34.35 4.04
C ASN A 77 6.53 -35.21 3.52
N LYS A 78 5.74 -34.71 2.56
CA LYS A 78 4.51 -35.29 1.98
C LYS A 78 3.28 -35.27 2.89
N ALA A 79 3.27 -34.40 3.90
CA ALA A 79 2.13 -34.15 4.77
C ALA A 79 1.81 -32.65 4.75
N GLU A 80 0.53 -32.29 4.78
CA GLU A 80 0.11 -30.90 4.88
C GLU A 80 0.25 -30.45 6.36
N ASP A 81 1.38 -29.81 6.68
CA ASP A 81 1.67 -29.22 7.98
C ASP A 81 1.36 -27.70 8.00
N CYS A 82 1.40 -27.01 6.85
CA CYS A 82 0.85 -25.66 6.72
C CYS A 82 -0.68 -25.70 6.51
N LEU A 83 -1.41 -24.70 7.00
CA LEU A 83 -2.88 -24.63 6.87
C LEU A 83 -3.34 -24.44 5.41
N ASP A 84 -2.47 -23.84 4.59
CA ASP A 84 -2.64 -23.61 3.16
C ASP A 84 -1.99 -24.70 2.29
N GLY A 85 -1.28 -25.67 2.89
CA GLY A 85 -0.54 -26.72 2.19
C GLY A 85 0.69 -26.23 1.41
N THR A 86 1.18 -25.02 1.69
CA THR A 86 2.33 -24.42 0.98
C THR A 86 3.66 -25.14 1.24
N ASP A 87 3.72 -25.97 2.27
CA ASP A 87 4.86 -26.81 2.62
C ASP A 87 5.09 -27.99 1.66
N GLU A 88 4.08 -28.37 0.89
CA GLU A 88 4.14 -29.49 -0.07
C GLU A 88 3.95 -29.03 -1.52
N LEU A 89 4.36 -27.80 -1.82
CA LEU A 89 4.35 -27.27 -3.19
C LEU A 89 5.14 -28.16 -4.15
N SER A 90 4.73 -28.15 -5.42
CA SER A 90 5.40 -28.94 -6.46
C SER A 90 6.84 -28.51 -6.76
N THR A 91 7.34 -27.46 -6.13
CA THR A 91 8.76 -27.03 -6.13
C THR A 91 9.66 -27.88 -5.22
N CYS A 92 9.05 -28.72 -4.39
CA CYS A 92 9.73 -29.60 -3.47
C CYS A 92 10.73 -30.56 -4.12
N GLY A 93 11.95 -30.68 -3.56
CA GLY A 93 13.00 -31.59 -4.05
C GLY A 93 13.51 -31.31 -5.46
N LYS A 94 13.10 -30.19 -6.08
CA LYS A 94 13.67 -29.70 -7.34
C LYS A 94 14.96 -28.94 -7.07
N ASN A 95 15.70 -28.64 -8.13
CA ASN A 95 16.84 -27.75 -8.09
C ASN A 95 16.75 -26.74 -9.24
N CYS A 96 17.38 -25.57 -9.09
CA CYS A 96 17.38 -24.55 -10.12
C CYS A 96 18.17 -24.95 -11.36
N SER A 97 19.11 -25.89 -11.22
CA SER A 97 19.93 -26.40 -12.32
C SER A 97 19.14 -27.21 -13.36
N LEU A 98 17.99 -27.77 -12.99
CA LEU A 98 17.12 -28.57 -13.85
C LEU A 98 15.84 -27.80 -14.15
N ASN A 99 15.68 -27.36 -15.41
CA ASN A 99 14.49 -26.64 -15.88
C ASN A 99 14.11 -25.44 -14.99
N ASN A 100 15.11 -24.72 -14.46
CA ASN A 100 14.92 -23.59 -13.54
C ASN A 100 14.06 -23.91 -12.31
N GLY A 101 14.09 -25.15 -11.81
CA GLY A 101 13.23 -25.57 -10.70
C GLY A 101 11.73 -25.56 -11.04
N SER A 102 11.38 -25.49 -12.34
CA SER A 102 10.03 -25.19 -12.85
C SER A 102 9.52 -23.78 -12.53
N CYS A 103 10.38 -22.86 -12.09
CA CYS A 103 10.04 -21.46 -11.91
C CYS A 103 9.94 -20.75 -13.27
N MET A 104 8.96 -19.86 -13.42
CA MET A 104 8.80 -19.03 -14.62
C MET A 104 9.96 -18.05 -14.82
N GLU A 105 10.42 -17.40 -13.75
CA GLU A 105 11.45 -16.36 -13.84
C GLU A 105 12.66 -16.66 -12.93
N LYS A 106 12.64 -16.24 -11.67
CA LYS A 106 13.80 -16.36 -10.77
C LYS A 106 13.67 -17.54 -9.82
N CYS A 107 14.64 -18.45 -9.88
CA CYS A 107 14.75 -19.62 -9.01
C CYS A 107 15.87 -19.43 -7.98
N THR A 108 15.62 -19.87 -6.74
CA THR A 108 16.62 -19.93 -5.67
C THR A 108 16.63 -21.31 -5.04
N ASP A 109 17.82 -21.93 -4.94
CA ASP A 109 17.98 -23.22 -4.29
C ASP A 109 17.84 -23.05 -2.78
N THR A 110 17.10 -23.97 -2.16
CA THR A 110 16.89 -24.04 -0.71
C THR A 110 17.22 -25.46 -0.24
N ASN A 111 17.30 -25.69 1.08
CA ASN A 111 17.60 -27.02 1.62
C ASN A 111 16.48 -28.05 1.34
N TRP A 112 15.26 -27.60 1.09
CA TRP A 112 14.07 -28.45 0.89
C TRP A 112 13.63 -28.52 -0.59
N GLY A 113 14.19 -27.71 -1.48
CA GLY A 113 13.83 -27.68 -2.89
C GLY A 113 14.21 -26.35 -3.52
N VAL A 114 13.27 -25.73 -4.23
CA VAL A 114 13.46 -24.38 -4.80
C VAL A 114 12.39 -23.42 -4.34
N ARG A 115 12.77 -22.15 -4.20
CA ARG A 115 11.84 -21.04 -4.04
C ARG A 115 11.86 -20.19 -5.31
N CYS A 116 10.69 -20.04 -5.93
CA CYS A 116 10.50 -19.16 -7.08
C CYS A 116 10.18 -17.74 -6.62
N SER A 117 10.58 -16.75 -7.41
CA SER A 117 10.25 -15.34 -7.21
C SER A 117 10.04 -14.67 -8.55
N CYS A 118 9.16 -13.67 -8.57
CA CYS A 118 8.85 -12.88 -9.74
C CYS A 118 9.55 -11.52 -9.69
N GLY A 119 9.82 -10.95 -10.84
CA GLY A 119 10.36 -9.61 -11.00
C GLY A 119 9.37 -8.52 -10.60
N VAL A 120 9.83 -7.26 -10.63
CA VAL A 120 8.97 -6.10 -10.39
C VAL A 120 7.83 -6.03 -11.43
N GLY A 121 6.62 -5.74 -10.96
CA GLY A 121 5.40 -5.74 -11.80
C GLY A 121 4.75 -7.10 -11.97
N TRP A 122 5.24 -8.14 -11.28
CA TRP A 122 4.72 -9.50 -11.35
C TRP A 122 4.49 -10.08 -9.95
N GLU A 123 3.44 -10.88 -9.81
CA GLU A 123 3.05 -11.58 -8.58
C GLU A 123 3.11 -13.08 -8.78
N LEU A 124 3.64 -13.81 -7.77
CA LEU A 124 3.74 -15.26 -7.80
C LEU A 124 2.36 -15.87 -7.56
N GLN A 125 1.94 -16.78 -8.44
CA GLN A 125 0.70 -17.52 -8.29
C GLN A 125 0.77 -18.53 -7.14
N ALA A 126 -0.40 -18.99 -6.69
CA ALA A 126 -0.54 -20.02 -5.67
C ALA A 126 0.12 -21.37 -6.02
N ASP A 127 0.49 -21.59 -7.28
CA ASP A 127 1.26 -22.76 -7.70
C ASP A 127 2.75 -22.68 -7.33
N GLY A 128 3.19 -21.54 -6.77
CA GLY A 128 4.54 -21.26 -6.34
C GLY A 128 5.55 -21.21 -7.49
N GLN A 129 5.12 -21.11 -8.74
CA GLN A 129 5.98 -21.25 -9.93
C GLN A 129 5.73 -20.19 -11.00
N ASN A 130 4.46 -19.88 -11.30
CA ASN A 130 4.09 -18.96 -12.36
C ASN A 130 3.93 -17.54 -11.85
N CYS A 131 4.21 -16.58 -12.71
CA CYS A 131 4.10 -15.15 -12.42
C CYS A 131 2.96 -14.54 -13.23
N THR A 132 2.08 -13.79 -12.57
CA THR A 132 1.03 -12.98 -13.23
C THR A 132 1.34 -11.51 -13.15
N ASP A 133 0.97 -10.81 -14.22
CA ASP A 133 1.06 -9.36 -14.30
C ASP A 133 0.24 -8.70 -13.20
N VAL A 134 0.83 -7.72 -12.52
CA VAL A 134 0.13 -6.90 -11.54
C VAL A 134 -0.51 -5.73 -12.27
N ASP A 135 -1.84 -5.71 -12.38
CA ASP A 135 -2.54 -4.59 -13.00
C ASP A 135 -2.56 -3.38 -12.05
N GLU A 136 -1.58 -2.48 -12.18
CA GLU A 136 -1.45 -1.32 -11.30
C GLU A 136 -2.58 -0.30 -11.49
N CYS A 137 -3.29 -0.34 -12.63
CA CYS A 137 -4.43 0.53 -12.91
C CYS A 137 -5.72 0.07 -12.22
N SER A 138 -5.81 -1.22 -11.87
CA SER A 138 -6.94 -1.81 -11.14
C SER A 138 -6.75 -1.78 -9.62
N LEU A 139 -5.60 -1.29 -9.13
CA LEU A 139 -5.36 -1.07 -7.70
C LEU A 139 -6.22 0.07 -7.15
N VAL A 140 -6.49 0.03 -5.84
CA VAL A 140 -7.25 1.08 -5.13
C VAL A 140 -6.63 2.47 -5.32
N TYR A 141 -5.30 2.53 -5.38
CA TYR A 141 -4.54 3.74 -5.66
C TYR A 141 -3.68 3.51 -6.91
N SER A 142 -4.17 3.99 -8.06
CA SER A 142 -3.40 3.97 -9.30
C SER A 142 -2.15 4.85 -9.16
N PRO A 143 -0.99 4.41 -9.67
CA PRO A 143 0.26 5.18 -9.63
C PRO A 143 0.22 6.43 -10.54
N CYS A 144 -0.71 6.49 -11.50
CA CYS A 144 -0.89 7.64 -12.37
C CYS A 144 -1.81 8.69 -11.74
N SER A 145 -1.44 9.96 -11.86
CA SER A 145 -2.25 11.11 -11.42
C SER A 145 -3.57 11.30 -12.19
N GLN A 146 -3.64 10.81 -13.43
CA GLN A 146 -4.81 10.97 -14.30
C GLN A 146 -5.18 9.67 -15.03
N LEU A 147 -4.64 9.44 -16.23
CA LEU A 147 -4.98 8.28 -17.06
C LEU A 147 -3.91 7.20 -16.87
N CYS A 148 -4.36 5.98 -16.56
CA CYS A 148 -3.51 4.80 -16.41
C CYS A 148 -3.81 3.80 -17.52
N LYS A 149 -2.77 3.19 -18.10
CA LYS A 149 -2.86 2.09 -19.04
C LYS A 149 -1.94 0.96 -18.60
N ASN A 150 -2.53 -0.18 -18.26
CA ASN A 150 -1.78 -1.35 -17.84
C ASN A 150 -1.00 -1.95 -19.02
N THR A 151 0.20 -2.43 -18.77
CA THR A 151 1.06 -3.14 -19.72
C THR A 151 1.67 -4.37 -19.04
N LEU A 152 2.15 -5.37 -19.79
CA LEU A 152 2.72 -6.56 -19.13
C LEU A 152 4.03 -6.21 -18.41
N GLY A 153 4.05 -6.41 -17.09
CA GLY A 153 5.14 -6.13 -16.16
C GLY A 153 5.30 -4.66 -15.78
N SER A 154 4.39 -3.77 -16.18
CA SER A 154 4.48 -2.33 -15.90
C SER A 154 3.20 -1.58 -16.26
N PHE A 155 3.22 -0.26 -16.14
CA PHE A 155 2.13 0.60 -16.60
C PHE A 155 2.65 1.82 -17.34
N THR A 156 1.77 2.45 -18.11
CA THR A 156 2.03 3.74 -18.75
C THR A 156 0.97 4.76 -18.34
N CYS A 157 1.42 5.95 -17.97
CA CYS A 157 0.53 7.06 -17.63
C CYS A 157 0.38 8.00 -18.82
N ASP A 158 -0.83 8.52 -19.00
CA ASP A 158 -1.15 9.56 -19.97
C ASP A 158 -1.87 10.72 -19.29
N CYS A 159 -1.85 11.88 -19.96
CA CYS A 159 -2.48 13.09 -19.47
C CYS A 159 -3.67 13.51 -20.33
N VAL A 160 -4.67 14.11 -19.70
CA VAL A 160 -5.77 14.76 -20.42
C VAL A 160 -5.24 15.97 -21.20
N ARG A 161 -5.99 16.42 -22.21
CA ARG A 161 -5.58 17.55 -23.08
C ARG A 161 -5.28 18.79 -22.23
N GLY A 162 -4.15 19.45 -22.50
CA GLY A 162 -3.70 20.65 -21.78
C GLY A 162 -2.71 20.38 -20.65
N TYR A 163 -2.43 19.11 -20.35
CA TYR A 163 -1.43 18.69 -19.37
C TYR A 163 -0.25 17.99 -20.07
N GLN A 164 0.91 18.06 -19.45
CA GLN A 164 2.14 17.38 -19.86
C GLN A 164 2.58 16.41 -18.77
N LEU A 165 3.03 15.24 -19.19
CA LEU A 165 3.52 14.21 -18.29
C LEU A 165 4.89 14.62 -17.74
N HIS A 166 4.95 14.75 -16.43
CA HIS A 166 6.12 15.05 -15.61
C HIS A 166 6.48 13.83 -14.76
N SER A 167 7.77 13.50 -14.68
CA SER A 167 8.29 12.36 -13.91
C SER A 167 7.65 11.00 -14.23
N GLY A 168 6.99 10.85 -15.38
CA GLY A 168 6.37 9.61 -15.83
C GLY A 168 5.01 9.26 -15.20
N THR A 169 4.61 9.92 -14.11
CA THR A 169 3.36 9.60 -13.37
C THR A 169 2.48 10.82 -13.06
N VAL A 170 3.05 12.02 -13.08
CA VAL A 170 2.39 13.26 -12.68
C VAL A 170 2.03 14.06 -13.91
N CYS A 171 0.81 14.55 -14.01
CA CYS A 171 0.38 15.42 -15.11
C CYS A 171 0.33 16.86 -14.62
N GLU A 172 1.17 17.71 -15.21
CA GLU A 172 1.27 19.14 -14.88
C GLU A 172 0.77 20.00 -16.04
N VAL A 173 0.21 21.17 -15.75
CA VAL A 173 -0.22 22.08 -16.81
C VAL A 173 1.00 22.68 -17.49
N SER A 174 1.06 22.64 -18.82
CA SER A 174 2.10 23.35 -19.55
C SER A 174 1.87 24.85 -19.45
N SER A 175 2.58 25.49 -18.52
CA SER A 175 2.49 26.91 -18.20
C SER A 175 3.08 27.84 -19.28
N ALA A 176 3.03 27.45 -20.56
CA ALA A 176 3.30 28.33 -21.68
C ALA A 176 2.14 29.34 -21.84
N GLY A 177 1.94 30.20 -20.85
CA GLY A 177 1.15 31.43 -20.99
C GLY A 177 0.25 31.85 -19.83
N ILE A 178 0.10 31.08 -18.75
CA ILE A 178 -0.78 31.49 -17.65
C ILE A 178 -0.18 31.15 -16.28
N SER A 179 0.40 32.16 -15.62
CA SER A 179 0.68 32.12 -14.19
C SER A 179 -0.63 32.45 -13.45
N ILE A 180 -1.34 31.42 -12.99
CA ILE A 180 -2.54 31.59 -12.15
C ILE A 180 -2.07 31.46 -10.70
N HIS A 181 -1.94 32.58 -10.01
CA HIS A 181 -1.78 32.56 -8.55
C HIS A 181 -3.16 32.44 -7.90
N LEU A 182 -3.60 31.20 -7.74
CA LEU A 182 -4.86 30.87 -7.09
C LEU A 182 -4.73 31.06 -5.57
N CYS A 183 -5.54 31.93 -4.97
CA CYS A 183 -5.53 32.14 -3.52
C CYS A 183 -6.58 31.29 -2.80
N ALA A 184 -7.76 31.11 -3.41
CA ALA A 184 -8.86 30.32 -2.86
C ALA A 184 -9.80 29.86 -3.99
N LEU A 185 -10.50 28.73 -3.79
CA LEU A 185 -11.48 28.19 -4.73
C LEU A 185 -12.74 27.70 -4.01
N SER A 186 -13.88 27.78 -4.68
CA SER A 186 -15.15 27.21 -4.25
C SER A 186 -15.96 26.72 -5.44
N CYS A 187 -16.73 25.64 -5.28
CA CYS A 187 -17.44 24.98 -6.37
C CYS A 187 -18.93 24.85 -6.07
N ASN A 188 -19.79 25.19 -7.04
CA ASN A 188 -21.23 24.98 -7.00
C ASN A 188 -21.60 23.76 -7.85
N LEU A 189 -21.61 22.56 -7.25
CA LEU A 189 -21.91 21.32 -7.96
C LEU A 189 -23.32 21.31 -8.61
N PRO A 190 -24.41 21.75 -7.93
CA PRO A 190 -25.74 21.82 -8.56
C PRO A 190 -25.79 22.70 -9.82
N HIS A 191 -25.06 23.82 -9.82
CA HIS A 191 -25.06 24.76 -10.95
C HIS A 191 -23.89 24.54 -11.93
N ARG A 192 -22.97 23.61 -11.64
CA ARG A 192 -21.75 23.32 -12.41
C ARG A 192 -20.86 24.54 -12.66
N TYR A 193 -20.76 25.45 -11.68
CA TYR A 193 -19.83 26.58 -11.72
C TYR A 193 -18.72 26.43 -10.67
N MET A 194 -17.53 26.90 -11.00
CA MET A 194 -16.43 27.10 -10.06
C MET A 194 -16.12 28.59 -9.93
N TYR A 195 -15.75 29.00 -8.73
CA TYR A 195 -15.42 30.35 -8.34
C TYR A 195 -14.03 30.35 -7.74
N TRP A 196 -13.19 31.32 -8.09
CA TRP A 196 -11.86 31.40 -7.55
C TRP A 196 -11.37 32.84 -7.43
N VAL A 197 -10.35 32.99 -6.58
CA VAL A 197 -9.58 34.21 -6.49
C VAL A 197 -8.30 34.04 -7.29
N ASN A 198 -8.10 34.93 -8.26
CA ASN A 198 -6.90 35.01 -9.07
C ASN A 198 -6.10 36.28 -8.74
N ARG A 199 -4.83 36.13 -8.33
CA ARG A 199 -3.92 37.25 -8.14
C ARG A 199 -3.32 37.64 -9.50
N GLY A 200 -3.76 38.79 -10.03
CA GLY A 200 -3.23 39.35 -11.27
C GLY A 200 -1.96 40.18 -11.08
N GLU A 201 -1.32 40.55 -12.18
CA GLU A 201 -0.16 41.46 -12.17
C GLU A 201 -0.55 42.86 -11.66
N LYS A 202 0.40 43.57 -11.03
CA LYS A 202 0.22 44.94 -10.46
C LYS A 202 -0.70 45.04 -9.23
N GLY A 203 -0.84 43.97 -8.43
CA GLY A 203 -1.54 44.01 -7.14
C GLY A 203 -3.07 44.10 -7.25
N ARG A 204 -3.63 43.72 -8.40
CA ARG A 204 -5.08 43.59 -8.59
C ARG A 204 -5.47 42.13 -8.42
N THR A 205 -6.32 41.87 -7.44
CA THR A 205 -6.91 40.54 -7.24
C THR A 205 -8.30 40.51 -7.86
N MET A 206 -8.63 39.45 -8.57
CA MET A 206 -9.93 39.27 -9.21
C MET A 206 -10.63 38.05 -8.63
N ILE A 207 -11.92 38.19 -8.34
CA ILE A 207 -12.81 37.07 -8.08
C ILE A 207 -13.43 36.71 -9.43
N GLU A 208 -13.22 35.48 -9.88
CA GLU A 208 -13.62 34.98 -11.18
C GLU A 208 -14.54 33.76 -11.00
N ALA A 209 -15.35 33.50 -12.03
CA ALA A 209 -16.15 32.29 -12.14
C ALA A 209 -16.11 31.73 -13.56
N ALA A 210 -16.29 30.43 -13.68
CA ALA A 210 -16.48 29.72 -14.96
C ALA A 210 -17.29 28.46 -14.72
N GLY A 211 -17.83 27.89 -15.79
CA GLY A 211 -18.31 26.52 -15.77
C GLY A 211 -17.19 25.57 -15.30
N MET A 212 -17.56 24.46 -14.66
CA MET A 212 -16.60 23.43 -14.24
C MET A 212 -15.88 22.76 -15.42
N ASP A 213 -16.40 22.94 -16.64
CA ASP A 213 -15.76 22.55 -17.91
C ASP A 213 -14.81 23.64 -18.47
N GLY A 214 -14.65 24.76 -17.75
CA GLY A 214 -13.86 25.92 -18.16
C GLY A 214 -14.56 26.88 -19.12
N SER A 215 -15.84 26.66 -19.43
CA SER A 215 -16.63 27.55 -20.28
C SER A 215 -17.11 28.81 -19.52
N ASP A 216 -17.56 29.84 -20.25
CA ASP A 216 -18.22 31.02 -19.68
C ASP A 216 -17.43 31.73 -18.54
N ARG A 217 -16.11 31.89 -18.73
CA ARG A 217 -15.25 32.56 -17.75
C ARG A 217 -15.58 34.05 -17.66
N GLN A 218 -15.87 34.51 -16.44
CA GLN A 218 -16.24 35.87 -16.12
C GLN A 218 -15.51 36.39 -14.88
N VAL A 219 -15.24 37.70 -14.87
CA VAL A 219 -14.73 38.41 -13.69
C VAL A 219 -15.93 38.97 -12.93
N LEU A 220 -16.17 38.45 -11.71
CA LEU A 220 -17.28 38.87 -10.85
C LEU A 220 -16.95 40.14 -10.08
N ALA A 221 -15.71 40.27 -9.60
CA ALA A 221 -15.26 41.46 -8.90
C ALA A 221 -13.76 41.67 -9.04
N VAL A 222 -13.35 42.94 -9.13
CA VAL A 222 -11.96 43.37 -9.01
C VAL A 222 -11.79 43.96 -7.62
N VAL A 223 -10.90 43.39 -6.82
CA VAL A 223 -10.68 43.81 -5.45
C VAL A 223 -9.28 44.43 -5.35
N PRO A 224 -9.17 45.78 -5.35
CA PRO A 224 -7.89 46.47 -5.25
C PRO A 224 -7.40 46.46 -3.80
N MET A 225 -6.12 46.12 -3.60
CA MET A 225 -5.41 46.21 -2.30
C MET A 225 -5.96 45.36 -1.15
N GLU A 226 -6.84 44.41 -1.44
CA GLU A 226 -7.31 43.41 -0.48
C GLU A 226 -6.73 42.07 -0.93
N GLU A 227 -5.97 41.40 -0.07
CA GLU A 227 -5.58 40.00 -0.28
C GLU A 227 -6.74 39.13 0.29
N PRO A 228 -7.64 38.61 -0.54
CA PRO A 228 -8.64 37.65 -0.09
C PRO A 228 -7.97 36.31 0.21
N LEU A 229 -8.03 35.89 1.47
CA LEU A 229 -7.38 34.68 1.98
C LEU A 229 -8.26 33.44 1.85
N GLY A 230 -9.57 33.62 1.72
CA GLY A 230 -10.53 32.53 1.69
C GLY A 230 -11.79 32.92 0.95
N LEU A 231 -12.41 31.93 0.32
CA LEU A 231 -13.63 32.04 -0.48
C LEU A 231 -14.60 30.92 -0.05
N THR A 232 -15.85 31.28 0.25
CA THR A 232 -16.90 30.31 0.53
C THR A 232 -18.19 30.66 -0.20
N LEU A 233 -18.94 29.65 -0.59
CA LEU A 233 -20.17 29.76 -1.37
C LEU A 233 -21.33 29.19 -0.55
N ASP A 234 -22.41 29.97 -0.46
CA ASP A 234 -23.72 29.44 -0.11
C ASP A 234 -24.40 28.98 -1.41
N SER A 235 -24.39 27.68 -1.65
CA SER A 235 -24.93 27.07 -2.87
C SER A 235 -26.46 27.14 -2.94
N ILE A 236 -27.16 27.35 -1.83
CA ILE A 236 -28.63 27.44 -1.79
C ILE A 236 -29.07 28.84 -2.22
N THR A 237 -28.41 29.88 -1.69
CA THR A 237 -28.75 31.27 -1.98
C THR A 237 -27.97 31.87 -3.15
N GLY A 238 -26.95 31.17 -3.64
CA GLY A 238 -26.07 31.63 -4.73
C GLY A 238 -25.13 32.76 -4.32
N ARG A 239 -24.91 32.97 -3.02
CA ARG A 239 -24.10 34.07 -2.49
C ARG A 239 -22.66 33.65 -2.26
N LEU A 240 -21.74 34.51 -2.68
CA LEU A 240 -20.31 34.28 -2.52
C LEU A 240 -19.76 35.20 -1.42
N TYR A 241 -19.03 34.61 -0.48
CA TYR A 241 -18.42 35.31 0.65
C TYR A 241 -16.90 35.13 0.59
N TRP A 242 -16.16 36.20 0.91
CA TRP A 242 -14.71 36.14 1.03
C TRP A 242 -14.23 36.89 2.27
N ILE A 243 -13.06 36.48 2.76
CA ILE A 243 -12.36 37.13 3.87
C ILE A 243 -11.10 37.80 3.33
N SER A 244 -10.72 38.95 3.88
CA SER A 244 -9.48 39.65 3.54
C SER A 244 -8.71 40.06 4.79
N GLU A 245 -7.37 40.07 4.69
CA GLU A 245 -6.44 40.43 5.77
C GLU A 245 -6.73 41.82 6.39
N TYR A 246 -7.30 42.76 5.63
CA TYR A 246 -7.42 44.18 6.06
C TYR A 246 -8.83 44.62 6.48
N LYS A 247 -9.85 43.75 6.46
CA LYS A 247 -11.21 44.08 6.91
C LYS A 247 -11.90 42.92 7.63
N GLU A 248 -12.42 43.17 8.83
CA GLU A 248 -13.27 42.26 9.63
C GLU A 248 -14.67 41.96 9.02
N VAL A 249 -14.91 42.23 7.73
CA VAL A 249 -16.26 42.20 7.14
C VAL A 249 -16.35 41.23 5.97
N GLN A 250 -17.26 40.26 6.09
CA GLN A 250 -17.74 39.45 4.97
C GLN A 250 -18.40 40.36 3.94
N ARG A 251 -17.86 40.39 2.73
CA ARG A 251 -18.51 41.05 1.60
C ARG A 251 -19.29 40.02 0.79
N VAL A 252 -20.44 40.43 0.28
CA VAL A 252 -21.40 39.57 -0.41
C VAL A 252 -21.51 40.03 -1.86
N LEU A 253 -21.38 39.08 -2.78
CA LEU A 253 -21.79 39.18 -4.17
C LEU A 253 -23.01 38.28 -4.40
#